data_AF-A0A1V5K6H0-F1
#
_entry.id   AF-A0A1V5K6H0-F1
#
_cell.length_a   1.000
_cell.length_b   1.000
_cell.length_c   1.000
_cell.angle_alpha   90.00
_cell.angle_beta   90.00
_cell.angle_gamma   90.00
#
_symmetry.space_group_name_H-M   'P 1'
#
loop_
_entity.id
_entity.type
_entity.pdbx_description
1 polymer ?
#
loop_
_entity_poly.entity_id
_entity_poly.type
_entity_poly.pdbx_seq_one_letter_code
_entity_poly.pdbx_strand_id
1 'polypeptide(L)'
;MVRAPNLEAMLASYGIKPHNDIVVDKISKMLGGDFLMPVISSYESHEITKGFTVATFLPMCRTFELTGAAASLANTNPGSWGETDLEGIKEGRATQDSKDIPAPLVVSAAVEIDSEGNTQGAKGALVVMGSSEFANNTFIASSGNRDLFLNAVSFLAMDKEMISIRPKSRNFEPLFISKIQGIMLYVVPIILIPLAVISAGIYVFIRRKKK
;
A
#
# COMPACT_ATOMS: atom_id res chain seq x y z
N MET A 1 -18.01 3.49 -7.57
CA MET A 1 -17.14 4.68 -7.64
C MET A 1 -17.75 5.68 -8.62
N VAL A 2 -17.37 6.95 -8.52
CA VAL A 2 -17.82 7.97 -9.49
C VAL A 2 -17.23 7.63 -10.86
N ARG A 3 -18.09 7.58 -11.89
CA ARG A 3 -17.69 7.33 -13.28
C ARG A 3 -17.30 8.66 -13.93
N ALA A 4 -16.14 8.69 -14.57
CA ALA A 4 -15.62 9.87 -15.25
C ALA A 4 -15.25 9.52 -16.70
N PRO A 5 -16.23 9.39 -17.61
CA PRO A 5 -16.03 8.78 -18.92
C PRO A 5 -14.98 9.50 -19.77
N ASN A 6 -14.92 10.83 -19.71
CA ASN A 6 -13.92 11.61 -20.45
C ASN A 6 -12.50 11.37 -19.93
N LEU A 7 -12.34 11.22 -18.60
CA LEU A 7 -11.04 10.90 -18.01
C LEU A 7 -10.65 9.45 -18.34
N GLU A 8 -11.58 8.51 -18.23
CA GLU A 8 -11.34 7.11 -18.61
C GLU A 8 -10.91 6.98 -20.08
N ALA A 9 -11.55 7.73 -20.99
CA ALA A 9 -11.17 7.77 -22.41
C ALA A 9 -9.78 8.38 -22.63
N MET A 10 -9.44 9.47 -21.93
CA MET A 10 -8.12 10.08 -21.99
C MET A 10 -7.03 9.15 -21.47
N LEU A 11 -7.27 8.45 -20.35
CA LEU A 11 -6.30 7.49 -19.80
C LEU A 11 -6.11 6.31 -20.75
N ALA A 12 -7.19 5.83 -21.39
CA ALA A 12 -7.13 4.73 -22.33
C ALA A 12 -6.25 5.04 -23.55
N SER A 13 -6.21 6.29 -24.03
CA SER A 13 -5.30 6.67 -25.14
C SER A 13 -3.82 6.58 -24.75
N TYR A 14 -3.49 6.56 -23.46
CA TYR A 14 -2.14 6.34 -22.93
C TYR A 14 -1.93 4.91 -22.42
N GLY A 15 -2.84 3.99 -22.73
CA GLY A 15 -2.72 2.58 -22.34
C GLY A 15 -3.08 2.28 -20.88
N ILE A 16 -3.72 3.22 -20.17
CA ILE A 16 -4.16 3.04 -18.78
C ILE A 16 -5.68 2.94 -18.74
N LYS A 17 -6.21 1.80 -18.30
CA LYS A 17 -7.66 1.58 -18.18
C LYS A 17 -8.04 1.36 -16.71
N PRO A 18 -8.73 2.32 -16.07
CA PRO A 18 -9.19 2.15 -14.70
C PRO A 18 -10.31 1.10 -14.62
N HIS A 19 -10.22 0.20 -13.64
CA HIS A 19 -11.31 -0.71 -13.31
C HIS A 19 -12.40 0.00 -12.50
N ASN A 20 -13.62 -0.53 -12.53
CA ASN A 20 -14.70 -0.09 -11.64
C ASN A 20 -14.75 -0.99 -10.40
N ASP A 21 -13.68 -0.91 -9.62
CA ASP A 21 -13.45 -1.74 -8.46
C ASP A 21 -12.94 -0.90 -7.28
N ILE A 22 -12.76 -1.56 -6.15
CA ILE A 22 -12.03 -1.03 -5.00
C ILE A 22 -11.13 -2.14 -4.44
N VAL A 23 -9.90 -1.79 -4.10
CA VAL A 23 -8.98 -2.75 -3.49
C VAL A 23 -9.45 -3.10 -2.09
N VAL A 24 -9.62 -4.39 -1.84
CA VAL A 24 -9.82 -4.97 -0.52
C VAL A 24 -8.55 -5.71 -0.10
N ASP A 25 -7.97 -5.32 1.03
CA ASP A 25 -6.71 -5.86 1.54
C ASP A 25 -6.88 -6.46 2.95
N LYS A 26 -6.75 -7.78 3.05
CA LYS A 26 -6.82 -8.50 4.32
C LYS A 26 -5.62 -8.23 5.23
N ILE A 27 -4.44 -7.96 4.64
CA ILE A 27 -3.21 -7.69 5.40
C ILE A 27 -3.35 -6.35 6.11
N SER A 28 -3.91 -5.33 5.45
CA SER A 28 -4.21 -4.04 6.08
C SER A 28 -5.04 -4.18 7.35
N LYS A 29 -6.08 -5.00 7.32
CA LYS A 29 -6.90 -5.28 8.51
C LYS A 29 -6.11 -5.98 9.61
N MET A 30 -5.29 -6.97 9.24
CA MET A 30 -4.46 -7.71 10.19
C MET A 30 -3.43 -6.79 10.89
N LEU A 31 -2.98 -5.73 10.21
CA LEU A 31 -2.08 -4.70 10.76
C LEU A 31 -2.82 -3.61 11.55
N GLY A 32 -4.11 -3.81 11.87
CA GLY A 32 -4.92 -2.88 12.66
C GLY A 32 -5.59 -1.75 11.86
N GLY A 33 -5.53 -1.80 10.53
CA GLY A 33 -6.13 -0.82 9.63
C GLY A 33 -7.56 -1.18 9.17
N ASP A 34 -7.91 -0.66 8.00
CA ASP A 34 -9.16 -0.93 7.29
C ASP A 34 -8.89 -1.80 6.06
N PHE A 35 -9.83 -2.66 5.69
CA PHE A 35 -9.79 -3.46 4.46
C PHE A 35 -9.74 -2.57 3.21
N LEU A 36 -10.34 -1.38 3.25
CA LEU A 36 -10.35 -0.43 2.14
C LEU A 36 -9.14 0.52 2.13
N MET A 37 -8.13 0.21 2.94
CA MET A 37 -6.88 0.96 3.02
C MET A 37 -5.70 0.01 2.76
N PRO A 38 -5.50 -0.45 1.52
CA PRO A 38 -4.38 -1.30 1.15
C PRO A 38 -3.03 -0.72 1.60
N VAL A 39 -2.18 -1.59 2.12
CA VAL A 39 -0.77 -1.30 2.42
C VAL A 39 0.06 -1.76 1.24
N ILE A 40 0.67 -0.80 0.57
CA ILE A 40 1.49 -1.04 -0.62
C ILE A 40 2.95 -1.06 -0.21
N SER A 41 3.61 -2.17 -0.55
CA SER A 41 5.04 -2.40 -0.28
C SER A 41 5.77 -3.02 -1.47
N SER A 42 5.08 -3.21 -2.59
CA SER A 42 5.66 -3.70 -3.85
C SER A 42 5.67 -2.54 -4.84
N TYR A 43 6.89 -2.11 -5.20
CA TYR A 43 7.13 -1.03 -6.14
C TYR A 43 7.96 -1.56 -7.30
N GLU A 44 7.55 -1.21 -8.51
CA GLU A 44 8.27 -1.58 -9.72
C GLU A 44 9.44 -0.62 -9.98
N SER A 45 10.35 -1.01 -10.87
CA SER A 45 11.50 -0.19 -11.25
C SER A 45 11.05 1.01 -12.08
N HIS A 46 11.08 2.21 -11.49
CA HIS A 46 10.78 3.49 -12.15
C HIS A 46 11.53 4.65 -11.45
N GLU A 47 11.75 5.78 -12.13
CA GLU A 47 12.43 6.95 -11.54
C GLU A 47 11.72 7.44 -10.25
N ILE A 48 10.37 7.43 -10.23
CA ILE A 48 9.52 7.80 -9.08
C ILE A 48 9.74 6.87 -7.85
N THR A 49 9.97 5.58 -8.08
CA THR A 49 10.02 4.54 -7.05
C THR A 49 11.44 4.03 -6.79
N LYS A 50 12.46 4.68 -7.39
CA LYS A 50 13.85 4.27 -7.27
C LYS A 50 14.32 4.32 -5.82
N GLY A 51 14.69 3.16 -5.27
CA GLY A 51 15.13 3.04 -3.88
C GLY A 51 14.01 3.27 -2.86
N PHE A 52 12.75 3.26 -3.29
CA PHE A 52 11.59 3.45 -2.44
C PHE A 52 11.24 2.15 -1.73
N THR A 53 11.50 2.09 -0.42
CA THR A 53 11.31 0.87 0.40
C THR A 53 10.29 1.05 1.52
N VAL A 54 9.64 2.21 1.59
CA VAL A 54 8.71 2.54 2.67
C VAL A 54 7.28 2.22 2.21
N ALA A 55 6.48 1.63 3.10
CA ALA A 55 5.11 1.29 2.78
C ALA A 55 4.26 2.56 2.55
N THR A 56 3.28 2.48 1.64
CA THR A 56 2.29 3.53 1.41
C THR A 56 0.89 3.00 1.69
N PHE A 57 0.01 3.90 2.14
CA PHE A 57 -1.37 3.59 2.43
C PHE A 57 -2.24 4.29 1.39
N LEU A 58 -3.04 3.52 0.66
CA LEU A 58 -3.91 4.05 -0.40
C LEU A 58 -5.39 3.81 -0.06
N PRO A 59 -6.03 4.64 0.79
CA PRO A 59 -7.45 4.50 1.10
C PRO A 59 -8.33 4.61 -0.15
N MET A 60 -9.38 3.80 -0.24
CA MET A 60 -10.35 3.84 -1.34
C MET A 60 -9.69 3.71 -2.73
N CYS A 61 -8.67 2.87 -2.84
CA CYS A 61 -7.88 2.72 -4.05
C CYS A 61 -8.62 1.89 -5.12
N ARG A 62 -8.62 2.37 -6.36
CA ARG A 62 -9.02 1.61 -7.56
C ARG A 62 -7.80 1.02 -8.27
N THR A 63 -8.04 0.02 -9.12
CA THR A 63 -6.97 -0.63 -9.87
C THR A 63 -6.96 -0.24 -11.35
N PHE A 64 -5.87 -0.58 -12.03
CA PHE A 64 -5.67 -0.29 -13.45
C PHE A 64 -5.29 -1.55 -14.23
N GLU A 65 -5.80 -1.65 -15.45
CA GLU A 65 -5.27 -2.49 -16.52
C GLU A 65 -4.30 -1.64 -17.36
N LEU A 66 -3.09 -2.14 -17.59
CA LEU A 66 -2.05 -1.44 -18.35
C LEU A 66 -1.76 -2.13 -19.68
N THR A 67 -1.51 -1.33 -20.72
CA THR A 67 -1.14 -1.77 -22.07
C THR A 67 -0.11 -0.83 -22.69
N GLY A 68 0.61 -1.29 -23.72
CA GLY A 68 1.54 -0.46 -24.47
C GLY A 68 2.71 0.04 -23.63
N ALA A 69 2.93 1.35 -23.60
CA ALA A 69 4.06 2.01 -22.94
C ALA A 69 3.81 2.36 -21.46
N ALA A 70 2.62 2.06 -20.92
CA ALA A 70 2.31 2.36 -19.52
C ALA A 70 3.06 1.42 -18.57
N ALA A 71 3.82 1.99 -17.64
CA ALA A 71 4.58 1.27 -16.63
C ALA A 71 3.82 1.26 -15.29
N SER A 72 3.70 0.10 -14.66
CA SER A 72 3.25 0.01 -13.27
C SER A 72 4.28 0.67 -12.36
N LEU A 73 3.82 1.39 -11.33
CA LEU A 73 4.68 1.96 -10.30
C LEU A 73 4.57 1.18 -8.99
N ALA A 74 3.36 0.76 -8.63
CA ALA A 74 3.10 0.05 -7.40
C ALA A 74 1.97 -0.96 -7.54
N ASN A 75 2.13 -2.09 -6.85
CA ASN A 75 1.22 -3.21 -6.91
C ASN A 75 0.76 -3.64 -5.51
N THR A 76 -0.45 -4.19 -5.41
CA THR A 76 -0.95 -4.75 -4.15
C THR A 76 -0.24 -6.05 -3.79
N ASN A 77 -0.30 -6.40 -2.51
CA ASN A 77 0.15 -7.70 -2.03
C ASN A 77 -0.76 -8.85 -2.53
N PRO A 78 -0.28 -10.11 -2.53
CA PRO A 78 -1.09 -11.27 -2.95
C PRO A 78 -2.35 -11.55 -2.11
N GLY A 79 -2.48 -10.92 -0.94
CA GLY A 79 -3.64 -11.06 -0.04
C GLY A 79 -4.82 -10.16 -0.37
N SER A 80 -4.76 -9.42 -1.49
CA SER A 80 -5.75 -8.43 -1.89
C SER A 80 -6.54 -8.87 -3.14
N TRP A 81 -7.69 -8.24 -3.37
CA TRP A 81 -8.46 -8.36 -4.62
C TRP A 81 -9.13 -7.03 -4.97
N GLY A 82 -9.46 -6.83 -6.24
CA GLY A 82 -10.29 -5.72 -6.71
C GLY A 82 -11.75 -6.12 -6.62
N GLU A 83 -12.44 -5.64 -5.59
CA GLU A 83 -13.86 -5.90 -5.32
C GLU A 83 -14.74 -5.11 -6.28
N THR A 84 -15.64 -5.83 -6.95
CA THR A 84 -16.54 -5.26 -7.96
C THR A 84 -17.96 -5.03 -7.44
N ASP A 85 -18.38 -5.71 -6.36
CA ASP A 85 -19.66 -5.45 -5.66
C ASP A 85 -19.57 -4.21 -4.77
N LEU A 86 -19.58 -3.03 -5.41
CA LEU A 86 -19.46 -1.74 -4.72
C LEU A 86 -20.67 -1.42 -3.83
N GLU A 87 -21.85 -2.00 -4.09
CA GLU A 87 -23.00 -1.86 -3.19
C GLU A 87 -22.83 -2.76 -1.96
N GLY A 88 -22.33 -3.99 -2.14
CA GLY A 88 -21.92 -4.86 -1.04
C GLY A 88 -20.91 -4.20 -0.11
N ILE A 89 -19.91 -3.51 -0.66
CA ILE A 89 -18.94 -2.75 0.13
C ILE A 89 -19.62 -1.69 1.02
N LYS A 90 -20.61 -0.94 0.51
CA LYS A 90 -21.35 0.05 1.31
C LYS A 90 -22.15 -0.59 2.44
N GLU A 91 -22.59 -1.83 2.25
CA GLU A 91 -23.26 -2.64 3.27
C GLU A 91 -22.29 -3.36 4.22
N GLY A 92 -20.97 -3.18 4.04
CA GLY A 92 -19.93 -3.83 4.85
C GLY A 92 -19.67 -5.29 4.46
N ARG A 93 -20.11 -5.73 3.27
CA ARG A 93 -19.84 -7.04 2.71
C ARG A 93 -18.67 -6.95 1.73
N ALA A 94 -17.60 -7.69 2.01
CA ALA A 94 -16.48 -7.89 1.09
C ALA A 94 -16.12 -9.37 1.11
N THR A 95 -16.41 -10.09 0.03
CA THR A 95 -16.06 -11.51 -0.08
C THR A 95 -15.67 -11.77 -1.52
N GLN A 96 -14.40 -12.11 -1.69
CA GLN A 96 -13.83 -12.38 -3.00
C GLN A 96 -14.65 -13.45 -3.74
N ASP A 97 -15.14 -13.10 -4.93
CA ASP A 97 -15.84 -14.00 -5.83
C ASP A 97 -15.13 -14.15 -7.20
N SER A 98 -15.73 -14.89 -8.13
CA SER A 98 -15.12 -15.18 -9.44
C SER A 98 -15.09 -13.99 -10.41
N LYS A 99 -15.82 -12.91 -10.12
CA LYS A 99 -15.89 -11.68 -10.94
C LYS A 99 -14.85 -10.65 -10.50
N ASP A 100 -14.32 -10.82 -9.30
CA ASP A 100 -13.30 -9.93 -8.75
C ASP A 100 -11.94 -10.13 -9.41
N ILE A 101 -11.14 -9.08 -9.33
CA ILE A 101 -9.83 -9.04 -9.97
C ILE A 101 -8.81 -9.59 -8.95
N PRO A 102 -8.07 -10.66 -9.27
CA PRO A 102 -7.09 -11.24 -8.36
C PRO A 102 -5.82 -10.40 -8.30
N ALA A 103 -5.14 -10.42 -7.15
CA ALA A 103 -3.81 -9.84 -6.99
C ALA A 103 -2.73 -10.57 -7.82
N PRO A 104 -1.60 -9.90 -8.14
CA PRO A 104 -1.27 -8.50 -7.81
C PRO A 104 -2.04 -7.48 -8.67
N LEU A 105 -2.51 -6.42 -8.04
CA LEU A 105 -3.29 -5.36 -8.69
C LEU A 105 -2.41 -4.12 -8.88
N VAL A 106 -2.43 -3.54 -10.07
CA VAL A 106 -1.76 -2.26 -10.34
C VAL A 106 -2.58 -1.14 -9.71
N VAL A 107 -1.97 -0.36 -8.83
CA VAL A 107 -2.62 0.76 -8.10
C VAL A 107 -2.04 2.13 -8.44
N SER A 108 -0.96 2.16 -9.21
CA SER A 108 -0.41 3.37 -9.79
C SER A 108 0.40 3.06 -11.04
N ALA A 109 0.44 4.02 -11.97
CA ALA A 109 1.11 3.87 -13.24
C ALA A 109 1.73 5.20 -13.72
N ALA A 110 2.73 5.10 -14.60
CA ALA A 110 3.34 6.23 -15.28
C ALA A 110 3.48 5.97 -16.78
N VAL A 111 3.43 7.04 -17.57
CA VAL A 111 3.68 7.02 -19.01
C VAL A 111 4.54 8.24 -19.35
N GLU A 112 5.67 8.02 -20.01
CA GLU A 112 6.38 9.11 -20.70
C GLU A 112 5.76 9.30 -22.09
N ILE A 113 5.46 10.56 -22.43
CA ILE A 113 4.80 10.93 -23.68
C ILE A 113 5.85 11.56 -24.58
N ASP A 114 6.28 10.82 -25.59
CA ASP A 114 7.11 11.38 -26.66
C ASP A 114 6.22 12.18 -27.61
N SER A 115 6.55 13.45 -27.85
CA SER A 115 5.85 14.25 -28.87
C SER A 115 6.30 13.81 -30.25
N GLU A 116 5.60 12.86 -30.87
CA GLU A 116 5.76 12.59 -32.30
C GLU A 116 5.45 13.87 -33.10
N GLY A 117 6.47 14.45 -33.73
CA GLY A 117 6.34 15.64 -34.60
C GLY A 117 6.69 16.99 -33.97
N ASN A 118 7.10 17.06 -32.69
CA ASN A 118 7.61 18.31 -32.12
C ASN A 118 9.13 18.42 -32.31
N THR A 119 9.55 19.30 -33.23
CA THR A 119 10.96 19.61 -33.51
C THR A 119 11.70 20.26 -32.32
N GLN A 120 10.99 20.58 -31.22
CA GLN A 120 11.55 21.14 -29.99
C GLN A 120 11.82 20.09 -28.90
N GLY A 121 11.52 18.81 -29.13
CA GLY A 121 11.87 17.73 -28.19
C GLY A 121 11.12 17.75 -26.84
N ALA A 122 9.96 18.43 -26.76
CA ALA A 122 9.17 18.46 -25.53
C ALA A 122 8.61 17.07 -25.21
N LYS A 123 9.05 16.48 -24.10
CA LYS A 123 8.53 15.24 -23.54
C LYS A 123 7.45 15.57 -22.52
N GLY A 124 6.33 14.89 -22.57
CA GLY A 124 5.31 14.92 -21.52
C GLY A 124 5.48 13.74 -20.57
N ALA A 125 4.81 13.80 -19.43
CA ALA A 125 4.67 12.66 -18.55
C ALA A 125 3.27 12.65 -17.93
N LEU A 126 2.72 11.46 -17.77
CA LEU A 126 1.45 11.20 -17.08
C LEU A 126 1.72 10.25 -15.93
N VAL A 127 1.28 10.62 -14.73
CA VAL A 127 1.28 9.74 -13.55
C VAL A 127 -0.14 9.60 -13.05
N VAL A 128 -0.56 8.36 -12.80
CA VAL A 128 -1.93 8.03 -12.36
C VAL A 128 -1.85 7.27 -11.05
N MET A 129 -2.63 7.74 -10.07
CA MET A 129 -2.76 7.14 -8.74
C MET A 129 -4.18 6.61 -8.55
N GLY A 130 -4.32 5.41 -8.00
CA GLY A 130 -5.61 4.76 -7.78
C GLY A 130 -6.43 5.36 -6.64
N SER A 131 -5.82 6.20 -5.79
CA SER A 131 -6.45 6.87 -4.67
C SER A 131 -6.09 8.36 -4.70
N SER A 132 -7.06 9.24 -4.46
CA SER A 132 -6.81 10.66 -4.15
C SER A 132 -6.46 10.87 -2.68
N GLU A 133 -6.92 9.96 -1.81
CA GLU A 133 -6.84 10.13 -0.36
C GLU A 133 -5.41 10.05 0.16
N PHE A 134 -4.50 9.35 -0.54
CA PHE A 134 -3.10 9.21 -0.10
C PHE A 134 -2.37 10.54 0.11
N ALA A 135 -2.78 11.58 -0.62
CA ALA A 135 -2.16 12.91 -0.60
C ALA A 135 -2.98 13.97 0.17
N ASN A 136 -4.05 13.58 0.86
CA ASN A 136 -4.85 14.50 1.67
C ASN A 136 -4.17 14.81 3.03
N ASN A 137 -4.67 15.79 3.78
CA ASN A 137 -4.08 16.17 5.08
C ASN A 137 -4.10 15.05 6.14
N THR A 138 -5.00 14.07 6.01
CA THR A 138 -5.09 12.93 6.92
C THR A 138 -3.99 11.90 6.64
N PHE A 139 -3.70 11.62 5.36
CA PHE A 139 -2.82 10.52 4.97
C PHE A 139 -1.47 10.95 4.40
N ILE A 140 -1.26 12.23 4.07
CA ILE A 140 0.03 12.69 3.52
C ILE A 140 1.19 12.39 4.48
N ALA A 141 0.98 12.50 5.80
CA ALA A 141 1.98 12.19 6.81
C ALA A 141 2.09 10.69 7.16
N SER A 142 1.31 9.82 6.51
CA SER A 142 1.33 8.38 6.76
C SER A 142 2.47 7.71 6.00
N SER A 143 3.45 7.21 6.76
CA SER A 143 4.57 6.42 6.25
C SER A 143 5.20 7.04 4.99
N GLY A 144 5.21 6.34 3.84
CA GLY A 144 5.81 6.81 2.60
C GLY A 144 4.95 7.75 1.74
N ASN A 145 3.70 8.07 2.11
CA ASN A 145 2.76 8.75 1.21
C ASN A 145 3.28 10.11 0.72
N ARG A 146 3.82 10.93 1.63
CA ARG A 146 4.44 12.22 1.29
C ARG A 146 5.58 12.06 0.29
N ASP A 147 6.45 11.08 0.52
CA ASP A 147 7.64 10.90 -0.30
C ASP A 147 7.25 10.40 -1.70
N LEU A 148 6.30 9.46 -1.81
CA LEU A 148 5.78 9.01 -3.10
C LEU A 148 5.13 10.16 -3.89
N PHE A 149 4.31 10.98 -3.22
CA PHE A 149 3.69 12.16 -3.84
C PHE A 149 4.74 13.14 -4.36
N LEU A 150 5.75 13.45 -3.54
CA LEU A 150 6.80 14.40 -3.92
C LEU A 150 7.68 13.84 -5.04
N ASN A 151 7.97 12.53 -5.05
CA ASN A 151 8.69 11.90 -6.16
C ASN A 151 7.90 11.97 -7.47
N ALA A 152 6.59 11.76 -7.44
CA ALA A 152 5.73 11.91 -8.61
C ALA A 152 5.72 13.36 -9.13
N VAL A 153 5.61 14.35 -8.23
CA VAL A 153 5.67 15.77 -8.60
C VAL A 153 7.03 16.14 -9.19
N SER A 154 8.14 15.69 -8.58
CA SER A 154 9.49 15.92 -9.09
C SER A 154 9.70 15.32 -10.49
N PHE A 155 9.20 14.10 -10.71
CA PHE A 155 9.23 13.45 -12.03
C PHE A 155 8.42 14.23 -13.07
N LEU A 156 7.20 14.65 -12.73
CA LEU A 156 6.34 15.45 -13.61
C LEU A 156 6.90 16.85 -13.91
N ALA A 157 7.68 17.42 -12.99
CA ALA A 157 8.39 18.68 -13.20
C ALA A 157 9.59 18.53 -14.15
N MET A 158 9.88 17.32 -14.64
CA MET A 158 11.02 16.98 -15.50
C MET A 158 12.38 17.31 -14.88
N ASP A 159 12.42 17.50 -13.57
CA ASP A 159 13.64 17.80 -12.84
C ASP A 159 14.29 16.51 -12.35
N LYS A 160 14.89 15.80 -13.31
CA LYS A 160 15.57 14.52 -13.06
C LYS A 160 16.76 14.66 -12.09
N GLU A 161 17.28 15.87 -11.89
CA GLU A 161 18.39 16.16 -10.95
C GLU A 161 17.90 16.50 -9.52
N MET A 162 16.67 17.03 -9.34
CA MET A 162 16.06 17.26 -8.01
C MET A 162 15.35 16.04 -7.39
N ILE A 163 15.58 14.81 -7.87
CA ILE A 163 15.29 13.61 -7.06
C ILE A 163 16.40 13.48 -5.99
N SER A 164 16.51 14.50 -5.16
CA SER A 164 17.40 14.50 -4.00
C SER A 164 16.91 13.47 -3.02
N ILE A 165 17.78 12.53 -2.68
CA ILE A 165 17.58 11.59 -1.58
C ILE A 165 17.35 12.46 -0.33
N ARG A 166 16.09 12.58 0.09
CA ARG A 166 15.78 13.33 1.31
C ARG A 166 16.50 12.66 2.48
N PRO A 167 17.10 13.42 3.40
CA PRO A 167 17.64 12.85 4.62
C PRO A 167 16.52 12.04 5.28
N LYS A 168 16.77 10.75 5.53
CA LYS A 168 15.82 9.85 6.20
C LYS A 168 15.30 10.57 7.44
N SER A 169 14.05 10.98 7.43
CA SER A 169 13.35 11.25 8.68
C SER A 169 13.33 9.93 9.46
N ARG A 170 13.34 9.96 10.80
CA ARG A 170 13.36 8.74 11.63
C ARG A 170 12.33 7.76 11.07
N ASN A 171 12.81 6.69 10.44
CA ASN A 171 11.97 5.70 9.81
C ASN A 171 10.99 5.21 10.87
N PHE A 172 9.69 5.40 10.60
CA PHE A 172 8.71 4.54 11.23
C PHE A 172 8.88 3.19 10.54
N GLU A 173 9.72 2.33 11.13
CA GLU A 173 9.75 0.91 10.78
C GLU A 173 8.62 0.25 11.55
N PRO A 174 7.45 0.01 10.94
CA PRO A 174 6.43 -0.78 11.60
C PRO A 174 7.03 -2.16 11.88
N LEU A 175 7.01 -2.56 13.15
CA LEU A 175 7.35 -3.93 13.54
C LEU A 175 6.31 -4.87 12.94
N PHE A 176 6.68 -5.58 11.88
CA PHE A 176 5.86 -6.65 11.31
C PHE A 176 5.96 -7.87 12.22
N ILE A 177 5.00 -7.96 13.14
CA ILE A 177 4.91 -9.08 14.08
C ILE A 177 4.22 -10.25 13.38
N SER A 178 4.93 -11.35 13.20
CA SER A 178 4.35 -12.59 12.69
C SER A 178 3.29 -13.13 13.67
N LYS A 179 2.32 -13.93 13.19
CA LYS A 179 1.31 -14.54 14.08
C LYS A 179 1.94 -15.25 15.28
N ILE A 180 3.07 -15.94 15.06
CA ILE A 180 3.81 -16.65 16.12
C ILE A 180 4.47 -15.66 17.10
N GLN A 181 5.06 -14.58 16.59
CA GLN A 181 5.65 -13.53 17.45
C GLN A 181 4.57 -12.81 18.28
N GLY A 182 3.37 -12.60 17.71
CA GLY A 182 2.24 -12.02 18.44
C GLY A 182 1.73 -12.92 19.55
N ILE A 183 1.60 -14.23 19.28
CA ILE A 183 1.26 -15.23 20.30
C ILE A 183 2.33 -15.26 21.40
N MET A 184 3.62 -15.23 21.05
CA MET A 184 4.71 -15.19 22.02
C MET A 184 4.65 -13.94 22.92
N LEU A 185 4.36 -12.77 22.35
CA LEU A 185 4.18 -11.53 23.10
C LEU A 185 3.00 -11.56 24.07
N TYR A 186 1.99 -12.38 23.80
CA TYR A 186 0.89 -12.60 24.72
C TYR A 186 1.24 -13.66 25.79
N VAL A 187 1.69 -14.84 25.35
CA VAL A 187 1.88 -16.01 26.22
C VAL A 187 3.04 -15.81 27.20
N VAL A 188 4.16 -15.22 26.78
CA VAL A 188 5.34 -15.10 27.65
C VAL A 188 5.06 -14.21 28.88
N PRO A 189 4.63 -12.94 28.74
CA PRO A 189 4.45 -12.07 29.90
C PRO A 189 3.20 -12.38 30.72
N ILE A 190 2.11 -12.86 30.10
CA ILE A 190 0.82 -13.05 30.79
C ILE A 190 0.70 -14.46 31.38
N ILE A 191 1.29 -15.47 30.75
CA ILE A 191 1.16 -16.87 31.19
C ILE A 191 2.47 -17.35 31.77
N LEU A 192 3.55 -17.35 30.97
CA LEU A 192 4.79 -18.06 31.31
C LEU A 192 5.51 -17.43 32.51
N ILE A 193 5.62 -16.10 32.56
CA ILE A 193 6.25 -15.38 33.67
C ILE A 193 5.47 -15.58 34.99
N PRO A 194 4.15 -15.35 35.06
CA PRO A 194 3.38 -15.62 36.28
C PRO A 194 3.47 -17.08 36.73
N LEU A 195 3.42 -18.04 35.80
CA LEU A 195 3.56 -19.45 36.14
C LEU A 195 4.93 -19.77 36.75
N ALA A 196 6.01 -19.18 36.20
CA ALA A 196 7.36 -19.32 36.72
C ALA A 196 7.48 -18.75 38.14
N VAL A 197 6.87 -17.59 38.41
CA VAL A 197 6.85 -16.99 39.76
C VAL A 197 6.06 -17.85 40.74
N ILE A 198 4.88 -18.34 40.36
CA ILE A 198 4.05 -19.21 41.20
C ILE A 198 4.79 -20.51 41.50
N SER A 199 5.37 -21.16 40.49
CA SER A 199 6.10 -22.42 40.66
C SER A 199 7.35 -22.24 41.52
N ALA A 200 8.10 -21.13 41.36
CA ALA A 200 9.19 -20.78 42.26
C ALA A 200 8.70 -20.57 43.70
N GLY A 201 7.57 -19.88 43.89
CA GLY A 201 6.93 -19.69 45.20
C GLY A 201 6.52 -21.00 45.86
N ILE A 202 5.85 -21.89 45.11
CA ILE A 202 5.46 -23.23 45.58
C ILE A 202 6.70 -24.06 45.94
N TYR A 203 7.72 -24.05 45.09
CA TYR A 203 8.97 -24.77 45.32
C TYR A 203 9.65 -24.31 46.63
N VAL A 204 9.77 -23.01 46.83
CA VAL A 204 10.32 -22.43 48.07
C VAL A 204 9.46 -22.81 49.29
N PHE A 205 8.13 -22.74 49.17
CA PHE A 205 7.22 -23.10 50.26
C PHE A 205 7.35 -24.57 50.67
N ILE A 206 7.40 -25.50 49.71
CA ILE A 206 7.56 -26.94 49.97
C ILE A 206 8.94 -27.22 50.57
N ARG A 207 10.01 -26.59 50.04
CA ARG A 207 11.37 -26.74 50.56
C ARG A 207 11.50 -26.23 52.01
N ARG A 208 10.76 -25.18 52.37
CA ARG A 208 10.70 -24.65 53.75
C ARG A 208 9.93 -25.56 54.70
N LYS A 209 8.91 -26.29 54.24
CA LYS A 209 8.14 -27.24 55.08
C LYS A 209 8.84 -28.58 55.31
N LYS A 210 9.76 -28.98 54.42
CA LYS A 210 10.55 -30.22 54.56
C LYS A 210 11.81 -30.06 55.42
N LYS A 211 12.06 -28.86 55.92
CA LYS A 211 13.15 -28.54 56.85
C LYS A 211 12.53 -28.24 58.21
#